data_AF-A0A5M9HWX7-F1
#
_entry.id   AF-A0A5M9HWX7-F1
#
_cell.length_a   1.000
_cell.length_b   1.000
_cell.length_c   1.000
_cell.angle_alpha   90.00
_cell.angle_beta   90.00
_cell.angle_gamma   90.00
#
_symmetry.space_group_name_H-M   'P 1'
#
loop_
_entity.id
_entity.type
_entity.pdbx_description
1 polymer ?
#
loop_
_entity_poly.entity_id
_entity_poly.type
_entity_poly.pdbx_seq_one_letter_code
_entity_poly.pdbx_strand_id
1 'polypeptide(L)'
;MRKVYKSVFAVVTAAVILTCSACAVIPAADPAEEPDAEKALTETAEEIRIPASIFRFANTDIEDNMDEFGDYCTGVRRDGDDLIIEVTPSQKEELMEIYAGSIDDVLKDMAEEEQGYYVETDKDHSCFVYHYDEKIDGILEAKMLLMITTSDVLTGIMETGNPDWNARAKIVNCHTGLTVGEGTFPDGSITFGPDEWQASYDDGAWLRARQEEVMTMAGLTGAYEKLTDTQKGIVTSIGQMLDWIEGKYQQKFQYISYAPGDAIEREHLKVYPEQGGESDVVTVYRTYENGLYRYEDDYGAILMRPAYEEQVRTFAEQYLPSEGIKIYTEIKSGGSGAADGEPVLNEVSAATYIFMDDALCSGQYEAFLEAVPDWLAENCQGMPAGIYLRMTESEAWQQIDRSGYEDKLREDIYTGEAECAISGSGKVTVY
;
A
#
# COMPACT_ATOMS: atom_id res chain seq x y z
N MET A 1 -24.21 -2.49 39.15
CA MET A 1 -23.04 -3.38 39.32
C MET A 1 -22.23 -3.32 38.03
N ARG A 2 -21.25 -2.41 37.96
CA ARG A 2 -20.30 -2.28 36.86
C ARG A 2 -19.07 -3.13 37.23
N LYS A 3 -18.76 -4.16 36.44
CA LYS A 3 -17.46 -4.83 36.51
C LYS A 3 -16.45 -3.91 35.84
N VAL A 4 -15.52 -3.40 36.66
CA VAL A 4 -14.34 -2.67 36.21
C VAL A 4 -13.35 -3.73 35.70
N TYR A 5 -13.16 -3.82 34.39
CA TYR A 5 -12.03 -4.56 33.82
C TYR A 5 -10.79 -3.70 33.99
N LYS A 6 -9.80 -4.22 34.72
CA LYS A 6 -8.47 -3.65 34.83
C LYS A 6 -7.76 -3.82 33.49
N SER A 7 -7.33 -2.71 32.89
CA SER A 7 -6.36 -2.69 31.81
C SER A 7 -5.06 -3.34 32.30
N VAL A 8 -4.68 -4.47 31.70
CA VAL A 8 -3.38 -5.10 31.91
C VAL A 8 -2.45 -4.50 30.85
N PHE A 9 -1.60 -3.57 31.28
CA PHE A 9 -0.42 -3.18 30.50
C PHE A 9 0.53 -4.38 30.49
N ALA A 10 0.62 -5.08 29.36
CA ALA A 10 1.70 -6.04 29.13
C ALA A 10 2.94 -5.26 28.70
N VAL A 11 3.61 -4.64 29.66
CA VAL A 11 5.04 -4.33 29.51
C VAL A 11 5.72 -5.68 29.67
N VAL A 12 6.27 -6.25 28.60
CA VAL A 12 7.15 -7.42 28.70
C VAL A 12 8.34 -7.02 29.54
N THR A 13 8.24 -7.28 30.84
CA THR A 13 9.35 -7.16 31.80
C THR A 13 9.71 -8.59 32.17
N ALA A 14 10.20 -9.33 31.18
CA ALA A 14 10.84 -10.60 31.42
C ALA A 14 12.27 -10.30 31.89
N ALA A 15 12.48 -10.34 33.21
CA ALA A 15 13.82 -10.48 33.75
C ALA A 15 14.30 -11.90 33.43
N VAL A 16 14.79 -12.11 32.20
CA VAL A 16 15.53 -13.31 31.84
C VAL A 16 16.92 -13.13 32.42
N ILE A 17 17.23 -13.88 33.48
CA ILE A 17 18.62 -14.07 33.89
C ILE A 17 19.25 -14.90 32.78
N LEU A 18 19.97 -14.23 31.88
CA LEU A 18 20.89 -14.87 30.94
C LEU A 18 21.96 -15.57 31.77
N THR A 19 21.77 -16.88 31.96
CA THR A 19 22.84 -17.77 32.38
C THR A 19 23.08 -18.68 31.20
N CYS A 20 24.14 -18.41 30.45
CA CYS A 20 24.74 -19.35 29.52
C CYS A 20 25.01 -20.66 30.29
N SER A 21 24.08 -21.61 30.21
CA SER A 21 24.20 -22.90 30.88
C SER A 21 25.04 -23.83 30.00
N ALA A 22 26.30 -23.49 29.77
CA ALA A 22 27.31 -24.40 29.26
C ALA A 22 27.89 -25.24 30.42
N CYS A 23 27.04 -26.02 31.09
CA CYS A 23 27.49 -27.07 32.01
C CYS A 23 27.34 -28.43 31.33
N ALA A 24 28.15 -28.69 30.31
CA ALA A 24 28.43 -30.05 29.87
C ALA A 24 29.67 -30.56 30.62
N VAL A 25 29.49 -31.57 31.47
CA VAL A 25 30.58 -32.24 32.21
C VAL A 25 31.56 -32.87 31.21
N ILE A 26 32.77 -32.32 31.10
CA ILE A 26 33.89 -32.94 30.37
C ILE A 26 34.59 -33.93 31.32
N PRO A 27 34.80 -35.21 30.96
CA PRO A 27 35.61 -36.11 31.76
C PRO A 27 37.09 -35.70 31.66
N ALA A 28 37.79 -35.71 32.79
CA ALA A 28 39.19 -35.29 32.90
C ALA A 28 40.10 -35.98 31.88
N ALA A 29 40.88 -35.20 31.13
CA ALA A 29 41.93 -35.68 30.24
C ALA A 29 43.23 -35.99 31.00
N ASP A 30 43.88 -37.09 30.60
CA ASP A 30 45.21 -37.53 31.05
C ASP A 30 46.31 -36.52 30.60
N PRO A 31 47.50 -36.49 31.24
CA PRO A 31 48.44 -35.38 31.11
C PRO A 31 49.21 -35.39 29.78
N ALA A 32 49.13 -34.23 29.11
CA ALA A 32 50.05 -33.56 28.19
C ALA A 32 51.14 -34.38 27.47
N GLU A 33 51.01 -34.49 26.14
CA GLU A 33 52.16 -34.45 25.22
C GLU A 33 52.42 -32.98 24.81
N GLU A 34 53.69 -32.58 24.81
CA GLU A 34 54.13 -31.22 24.49
C GLU A 34 53.73 -30.82 23.05
N PRO A 35 53.21 -29.58 22.83
CA PRO A 35 52.90 -29.12 21.49
C PRO A 35 54.17 -28.70 20.74
N ASP A 36 54.28 -29.22 19.52
CA ASP A 36 55.31 -28.95 18.53
C ASP A 36 55.41 -27.43 18.22
N ALA A 37 56.57 -26.84 18.47
CA ALA A 37 56.81 -25.40 18.53
C ALA A 37 56.92 -24.70 17.15
N GLU A 38 56.20 -25.15 16.12
CA GLU A 38 56.38 -24.66 14.76
C GLU A 38 55.07 -24.39 13.99
N LYS A 39 54.05 -23.86 14.70
CA LYS A 39 52.83 -23.32 14.06
C LYS A 39 52.23 -22.07 14.73
N ALA A 40 53.04 -21.26 15.40
CA ALA A 40 52.63 -19.93 15.84
C ALA A 40 52.91 -18.89 14.72
N LEU A 41 52.06 -18.86 13.71
CA LEU A 41 51.83 -17.62 12.97
C LEU A 41 51.13 -16.69 13.95
N THR A 42 51.78 -15.59 14.32
CA THR A 42 51.17 -14.54 15.16
C THR A 42 49.96 -13.98 14.43
N GLU A 43 48.78 -14.50 14.74
CA GLU A 43 47.52 -13.89 14.35
C GLU A 43 47.51 -12.47 14.90
N THR A 44 47.39 -11.48 14.02
CA THR A 44 47.31 -10.09 14.44
C THR A 44 45.89 -9.84 14.92
N ALA A 45 45.73 -9.49 16.19
CA ALA A 45 44.43 -9.16 16.76
C ALA A 45 43.88 -7.87 16.14
N GLU A 46 42.57 -7.83 15.96
CA GLU A 46 41.82 -6.65 15.54
C GLU A 46 40.90 -6.15 16.65
N GLU A 47 40.60 -4.84 16.62
CA GLU A 47 39.70 -4.22 17.57
C GLU A 47 38.29 -4.12 16.99
N ILE A 48 37.31 -4.63 17.71
CA ILE A 48 35.89 -4.54 17.34
C ILE A 48 35.16 -3.75 18.42
N ARG A 49 34.37 -2.75 18.01
CA ARG A 49 33.53 -1.95 18.89
C ARG A 49 32.14 -2.56 18.97
N ILE A 50 31.70 -2.92 20.17
CA ILE A 50 30.34 -3.35 20.46
C ILE A 50 29.60 -2.18 21.14
N PRO A 51 28.56 -1.61 20.50
CA PRO A 51 27.89 -0.44 21.01
C PRO A 51 27.00 -0.74 22.23
N ALA A 52 26.92 0.21 23.16
CA ALA A 52 26.10 0.13 24.37
C ALA A 52 24.61 -0.20 24.11
N SER A 53 24.12 0.16 22.91
CA SER A 53 22.74 -0.08 22.50
C SER A 53 22.39 -1.56 22.40
N ILE A 54 23.36 -2.46 22.13
CA ILE A 54 23.11 -3.90 22.10
C ILE A 54 22.80 -4.43 23.49
N PHE A 55 23.59 -4.07 24.51
CA PHE A 55 23.37 -4.52 25.89
C PHE A 55 22.06 -3.96 26.46
N ARG A 56 21.73 -2.70 26.13
CA ARG A 56 20.44 -2.10 26.49
C ARG A 56 19.27 -2.83 25.85
N PHE A 57 19.40 -3.23 24.58
CA PHE A 57 18.37 -3.99 23.87
C PHE A 57 18.21 -5.40 24.45
N ALA A 58 19.33 -6.12 24.65
CA ALA A 58 19.35 -7.46 25.24
C ALA A 58 18.98 -7.45 26.74
N ASN A 59 18.89 -6.28 27.36
CA ASN A 59 18.66 -6.08 28.78
C ASN A 59 19.71 -6.82 29.65
N THR A 60 20.97 -6.74 29.24
CA THR A 60 22.12 -7.33 29.94
C THR A 60 23.00 -6.27 30.60
N ASP A 61 23.70 -6.65 31.67
CA ASP A 61 24.67 -5.79 32.33
C ASP A 61 26.00 -5.79 31.55
N ILE A 62 26.60 -4.61 31.40
CA ILE A 62 27.85 -4.46 30.65
C ILE A 62 29.03 -5.14 31.33
N GLU A 63 29.06 -5.21 32.66
CA GLU A 63 30.14 -5.86 33.40
C GLU A 63 30.05 -7.39 33.25
N ASP A 64 28.83 -7.94 33.27
CA ASP A 64 28.61 -9.37 32.97
C ASP A 64 29.08 -9.70 31.54
N ASN A 65 28.80 -8.81 30.57
CA ASN A 65 29.28 -8.98 29.19
C ASN A 65 30.80 -8.84 29.08
N MET A 66 31.44 -7.96 29.86
CA MET A 66 32.89 -7.85 29.89
C MET A 66 33.56 -9.13 30.39
N ASP A 67 33.00 -9.74 31.44
CA ASP A 67 33.48 -11.02 31.96
C ASP A 67 33.29 -12.14 30.93
N GLU A 68 32.10 -12.23 30.31
CA GLU A 68 31.82 -13.22 29.27
C GLU A 68 32.76 -13.08 28.06
N PHE A 69 32.94 -11.87 27.51
CA PHE A 69 33.90 -11.66 26.43
C PHE A 69 35.34 -11.91 26.88
N GLY A 70 35.67 -11.67 28.15
CA GLY A 70 37.00 -11.90 28.73
C GLY A 70 37.43 -13.37 28.70
N ASP A 71 36.47 -14.30 28.70
CA ASP A 71 36.74 -15.74 28.59
C ASP A 71 37.15 -16.17 27.16
N TYR A 72 36.74 -15.42 26.13
CA TYR A 72 36.95 -15.77 24.71
C TYR A 72 37.93 -14.85 23.98
N CYS A 73 38.04 -13.57 24.36
CA CYS A 73 38.80 -12.55 23.66
C CYS A 73 40.21 -12.36 24.25
N THR A 74 41.16 -11.95 23.41
CA THR A 74 42.54 -11.64 23.86
C THR A 74 42.60 -10.35 24.70
N GLY A 75 41.64 -9.44 24.50
CA GLY A 75 41.49 -8.25 25.32
C GLY A 75 40.05 -7.76 25.32
N VAL A 76 39.60 -7.22 26.45
CA VAL A 76 38.30 -6.57 26.60
C VAL A 76 38.50 -5.32 27.43
N ARG A 77 37.97 -4.20 26.95
CA ARG A 77 38.04 -2.93 27.67
C ARG A 77 36.83 -2.08 27.37
N ARG A 78 36.50 -1.21 28.30
CA ARG A 78 35.41 -0.25 28.16
C ARG A 78 35.90 1.02 27.46
N ASP A 79 35.09 1.56 26.55
CA ASP A 79 35.27 2.88 25.93
C ASP A 79 33.97 3.68 26.05
N GLY A 80 33.88 4.51 27.10
CA GLY A 80 32.62 5.18 27.45
C GLY A 80 31.57 4.18 27.91
N ASP A 81 30.45 4.09 27.19
CA ASP A 81 29.39 3.10 27.42
C ASP A 81 29.48 1.88 26.49
N ASP A 82 30.43 1.89 25.54
CA ASP A 82 30.67 0.79 24.61
C ASP A 82 31.74 -0.18 25.16
N LEU A 83 31.80 -1.37 24.57
CA LEU A 83 32.90 -2.31 24.75
C LEU A 83 33.78 -2.35 23.50
N ILE A 84 35.09 -2.37 23.72
CA ILE A 84 36.09 -2.72 22.70
C ILE A 84 36.65 -4.08 23.05
N ILE A 85 36.53 -5.01 22.10
CA ILE A 85 37.16 -6.34 22.19
C ILE A 85 38.33 -6.41 21.22
N GLU A 86 39.41 -7.07 21.66
CA GLU A 86 40.57 -7.44 20.87
C GLU A 86 40.49 -8.94 20.58
N VAL A 87 40.29 -9.28 19.32
CA VAL A 87 40.07 -10.67 18.88
C VAL A 87 41.08 -11.05 17.80
N THR A 88 41.61 -12.27 17.88
CA THR A 88 42.30 -12.87 16.73
C THR A 88 41.28 -13.38 15.71
N PRO A 89 41.67 -13.63 14.43
CA PRO A 89 40.77 -14.22 13.45
C PRO A 89 40.13 -15.53 13.93
N SER A 90 40.89 -16.40 14.61
CA SER A 90 40.34 -17.65 15.18
C SER A 90 39.28 -17.38 16.27
N GLN A 91 39.54 -16.44 17.20
CA GLN A 91 38.57 -16.08 18.25
C GLN A 91 37.30 -15.45 17.68
N LYS A 92 37.44 -14.65 16.64
CA LYS A 92 36.31 -14.04 15.93
C LYS A 92 35.43 -15.09 15.26
N GLU A 93 36.03 -16.06 14.58
CA GLU A 93 35.29 -17.20 14.00
C GLU A 93 34.56 -17.99 15.08
N GLU A 94 35.22 -18.28 16.21
CA GLU A 94 34.61 -18.99 17.34
C GLU A 94 33.41 -18.22 17.94
N LEU A 95 33.51 -16.90 18.11
CA LEU A 95 32.39 -16.07 18.56
C LEU A 95 31.20 -16.12 17.60
N MET A 96 31.45 -16.04 16.28
CA MET A 96 30.39 -16.16 15.28
C MET A 96 29.74 -17.55 15.29
N GLU A 97 30.52 -18.61 15.52
CA GLU A 97 29.98 -19.98 15.69
C GLU A 97 29.10 -20.10 16.95
N ILE A 98 29.49 -19.45 18.06
CA ILE A 98 28.67 -19.41 19.29
C ILE A 98 27.34 -18.70 19.03
N TYR A 99 27.36 -17.58 18.30
CA TYR A 99 26.14 -16.85 17.94
C TYR A 99 25.24 -17.64 16.99
N ALA A 100 25.81 -18.29 15.98
CA ALA A 100 25.07 -19.18 15.09
C ALA A 100 24.43 -20.35 15.86
N GLY A 101 25.18 -20.98 16.77
CA GLY A 101 24.65 -22.05 17.63
C GLY A 101 23.52 -21.57 18.54
N SER A 102 23.62 -20.36 19.08
CA SER A 102 22.55 -19.76 19.89
C SER A 102 21.28 -19.51 19.08
N ILE A 103 21.42 -19.06 17.83
CA ILE A 103 20.28 -18.91 16.90
C ILE A 103 19.67 -20.27 16.59
N ASP A 104 20.49 -21.26 16.23
CA ASP A 104 20.04 -22.62 15.91
C ASP A 104 19.26 -23.28 17.06
N ASP A 105 19.69 -23.07 18.30
CA ASP A 105 18.99 -23.56 19.49
C ASP A 105 17.58 -22.95 19.61
N VAL A 106 17.44 -21.64 19.38
CA VAL A 106 16.11 -20.98 19.38
C VAL A 106 15.27 -21.45 18.20
N LEU A 107 15.84 -21.58 17.00
CA LEU A 107 15.13 -22.10 15.83
C LEU A 107 14.63 -23.53 16.05
N LYS A 108 15.39 -24.35 16.78
CA LYS A 108 14.96 -25.69 17.17
C LYS A 108 13.80 -25.66 18.16
N ASP A 109 13.87 -24.81 19.19
CA ASP A 109 12.76 -24.62 20.13
C ASP A 109 11.48 -24.20 19.36
N MET A 110 11.59 -23.32 18.37
CA MET A 110 10.47 -22.91 17.51
C MET A 110 9.92 -24.04 16.64
N ALA A 111 10.79 -24.89 16.09
CA ALA A 111 10.40 -26.00 15.23
C ALA A 111 9.68 -27.13 16.00
N GLU A 112 9.83 -27.18 17.32
CA GLU A 112 9.10 -28.10 18.19
C GLU A 112 7.63 -27.66 18.42
N GLU A 113 7.27 -26.41 18.12
CA GLU A 113 5.92 -25.89 18.22
C GLU A 113 5.03 -26.37 17.05
N GLU A 114 3.82 -26.83 17.35
CA GLU A 114 2.87 -27.35 16.35
C GLU A 114 2.38 -26.27 15.37
N GLN A 115 2.47 -25.01 15.77
CA GLN A 115 1.98 -23.83 15.07
C GLN A 115 2.90 -23.39 13.92
N GLY A 116 4.10 -23.99 13.80
CA GLY A 116 5.01 -23.75 12.69
C GLY A 116 5.63 -22.34 12.71
N TYR A 117 6.06 -21.88 13.88
CA TYR A 117 6.74 -20.60 14.02
C TYR A 117 8.08 -20.59 13.28
N TYR A 118 8.41 -19.46 12.66
CA TYR A 118 9.67 -19.29 11.95
C TYR A 118 10.10 -17.82 11.93
N VAL A 119 11.34 -17.57 11.52
CA VAL A 119 11.89 -16.22 11.36
C VAL A 119 12.59 -16.11 10.00
N GLU A 120 12.43 -14.95 9.37
CA GLU A 120 13.19 -14.57 8.19
C GLU A 120 14.20 -13.47 8.57
N THR A 121 15.44 -13.63 8.15
CA THR A 121 16.52 -12.65 8.35
C THR A 121 17.15 -12.26 7.03
N ASP A 122 17.47 -10.96 6.88
CA ASP A 122 18.22 -10.48 5.72
C ASP A 122 19.71 -10.81 5.87
N LYS A 123 20.39 -11.06 4.74
CA LYS A 123 21.83 -11.38 4.72
C LYS A 123 22.73 -10.24 5.21
N ASP A 124 22.21 -9.02 5.29
CA ASP A 124 22.93 -7.86 5.77
C ASP A 124 22.57 -7.51 7.23
N HIS A 125 21.86 -8.40 7.94
CA HIS A 125 21.49 -8.28 9.34
C HIS A 125 20.60 -7.06 9.65
N SER A 126 19.94 -6.50 8.64
CA SER A 126 19.16 -5.26 8.75
C SER A 126 17.65 -5.46 8.96
N CYS A 127 17.14 -6.68 8.79
CA CYS A 127 15.72 -6.96 8.86
C CYS A 127 15.42 -8.33 9.48
N PHE A 128 14.42 -8.36 10.36
CA PHE A 128 13.90 -9.54 11.01
C PHE A 128 12.38 -9.61 10.85
N VAL A 129 11.86 -10.75 10.40
CA VAL A 129 10.42 -11.00 10.32
C VAL A 129 10.09 -12.23 11.14
N TYR A 130 9.44 -12.02 12.28
CA TYR A 130 9.06 -13.06 13.24
C TYR A 130 7.64 -13.53 12.96
N HIS A 131 7.45 -14.81 12.67
CA HIS A 131 6.16 -15.40 12.36
C HIS A 131 5.67 -16.25 13.53
N TYR A 132 4.67 -15.75 14.26
CA TYR A 132 4.04 -16.45 15.39
C TYR A 132 2.59 -15.99 15.60
N ASP A 133 1.91 -16.56 16.60
CA ASP A 133 0.53 -16.19 16.95
C ASP A 133 0.42 -15.71 18.41
N GLU A 134 -0.77 -15.22 18.79
CA GLU A 134 -1.02 -14.65 20.11
C GLU A 134 -0.87 -15.64 21.29
N LYS A 135 -0.62 -16.93 20.99
CA LYS A 135 -0.50 -18.00 21.98
C LYS A 135 0.96 -18.42 22.22
N ILE A 136 1.92 -17.79 21.54
CA ILE A 136 3.34 -18.05 21.78
C ILE A 136 3.66 -17.96 23.28
N ASP A 137 4.50 -18.87 23.75
CA ASP A 137 5.02 -18.80 25.11
C ASP A 137 5.91 -17.55 25.26
N GLY A 138 5.71 -16.77 26.33
CA GLY A 138 6.43 -15.51 26.53
C GLY A 138 7.95 -15.68 26.69
N ILE A 139 8.44 -16.86 27.10
CA ILE A 139 9.87 -17.14 27.15
C ILE A 139 10.40 -17.38 25.73
N LEU A 140 9.66 -18.13 24.91
CA LEU A 140 10.02 -18.35 23.51
C LEU A 140 9.97 -17.05 22.70
N GLU A 141 8.95 -16.23 22.89
CA GLU A 141 8.85 -14.89 22.28
C GLU A 141 10.05 -14.00 22.64
N ALA A 142 10.44 -13.98 23.93
CA ALA A 142 11.61 -13.23 24.38
C ALA A 142 12.92 -13.77 23.79
N LYS A 143 13.08 -15.10 23.69
CA LYS A 143 14.23 -15.73 23.03
C LYS A 143 14.30 -15.31 21.55
N MET A 144 13.19 -15.38 20.84
CA MET A 144 13.14 -14.98 19.43
C MET A 144 13.53 -13.51 19.25
N LEU A 145 12.89 -12.59 19.98
CA LEU A 145 13.12 -11.16 19.80
C LEU A 145 14.50 -10.71 20.28
N LEU A 146 14.98 -11.22 21.42
CA LEU A 146 16.23 -10.77 22.02
C LEU A 146 17.43 -11.58 21.51
N MET A 147 17.39 -12.90 21.60
CA MET A 147 18.55 -13.76 21.32
C MET A 147 18.87 -13.79 19.82
N ILE A 148 17.87 -14.00 18.95
CA ILE A 148 18.12 -14.03 17.50
C ILE A 148 18.60 -12.65 17.01
N THR A 149 17.88 -11.57 17.35
CA THR A 149 18.29 -10.21 16.94
C THR A 149 19.70 -9.88 17.42
N THR A 150 20.02 -10.12 18.71
CA THR A 150 21.32 -9.77 19.27
C THR A 150 22.44 -10.60 18.65
N SER A 151 22.28 -11.91 18.53
CA SER A 151 23.29 -12.80 17.95
C SER A 151 23.55 -12.49 16.47
N ASP A 152 22.50 -12.22 15.69
CA ASP A 152 22.63 -11.91 14.26
C ASP A 152 23.26 -10.53 14.03
N VAL A 153 22.84 -9.51 14.79
CA VAL A 153 23.46 -8.18 14.73
C VAL A 153 24.93 -8.21 15.16
N LEU A 154 25.25 -8.93 16.24
CA LEU A 154 26.65 -9.09 16.67
C LEU A 154 27.48 -9.78 15.59
N THR A 155 26.93 -10.81 14.92
CA THR A 155 27.58 -11.44 13.77
C THR A 155 27.87 -10.42 12.67
N GLY A 156 26.90 -9.58 12.28
CA GLY A 156 27.11 -8.51 11.31
C GLY A 156 28.17 -7.48 11.70
N ILE A 157 28.25 -7.12 12.99
CA ILE A 157 29.31 -6.25 13.53
C ILE A 157 30.67 -6.94 13.42
N MET A 158 30.76 -8.23 13.76
CA MET A 158 32.00 -8.98 13.61
C MET A 158 32.43 -8.99 12.14
N GLU A 159 31.55 -9.37 11.22
CA GLU A 159 31.86 -9.48 9.79
C GLU A 159 32.32 -8.15 9.17
N THR A 160 31.65 -7.05 9.52
CA THR A 160 31.85 -5.74 8.85
C THR A 160 32.75 -4.78 9.61
N GLY A 161 32.92 -4.96 10.91
CA GLY A 161 33.54 -4.00 11.82
C GLY A 161 32.72 -2.72 12.04
N ASN A 162 31.49 -2.63 11.51
CA ASN A 162 30.65 -1.45 11.64
C ASN A 162 29.77 -1.54 12.90
N PRO A 163 29.98 -0.70 13.93
CA PRO A 163 29.19 -0.71 15.15
C PRO A 163 27.79 -0.06 14.98
N ASP A 164 27.56 0.69 13.90
CA ASP A 164 26.30 1.41 13.69
C ASP A 164 25.22 0.45 13.18
N TRP A 165 24.57 -0.27 14.09
CA TRP A 165 23.49 -1.18 13.76
C TRP A 165 22.12 -0.48 13.78
N ASN A 166 21.29 -0.85 12.81
CA ASN A 166 19.89 -0.48 12.74
C ASN A 166 19.13 -1.64 12.10
N ALA A 167 18.17 -2.19 12.83
CA ALA A 167 17.42 -3.35 12.36
C ALA A 167 15.92 -3.06 12.36
N ARG A 168 15.26 -3.31 11.23
CA ARG A 168 13.79 -3.33 11.18
C ARG A 168 13.29 -4.68 11.66
N ALA A 169 12.29 -4.68 12.53
CA ALA A 169 11.68 -5.91 13.01
C ALA A 169 10.16 -5.87 12.77
N LYS A 170 9.61 -7.00 12.32
CA LYS A 170 8.18 -7.20 12.11
C LYS A 170 7.71 -8.45 12.84
N ILE A 171 6.52 -8.38 13.40
CA ILE A 171 5.77 -9.52 13.92
C ILE A 171 4.63 -9.77 12.96
N VAL A 172 4.55 -10.98 12.44
CA VAL A 172 3.58 -11.41 11.45
C VAL A 172 2.77 -12.55 12.03
N ASN A 173 1.45 -12.45 11.94
CA ASN A 173 0.56 -13.53 12.32
C ASN A 173 0.78 -14.73 11.41
N CYS A 174 1.28 -15.84 11.96
CA CYS A 174 1.61 -17.03 11.17
C CYS A 174 0.39 -17.67 10.47
N HIS A 175 -0.84 -17.41 10.93
CA HIS A 175 -2.07 -17.93 10.33
C HIS A 175 -2.63 -17.07 9.20
N THR A 176 -2.30 -15.78 9.16
CA THR A 176 -2.86 -14.83 8.19
C THR A 176 -1.83 -14.17 7.29
N GLY A 177 -0.56 -14.19 7.67
CA GLY A 177 0.53 -13.50 6.97
C GLY A 177 0.48 -11.97 7.10
N LEU A 178 -0.39 -11.44 7.97
CA LEU A 178 -0.51 -9.99 8.20
C LEU A 178 0.40 -9.53 9.34
N THR A 179 0.99 -8.34 9.17
CA THR A 179 1.78 -7.68 10.21
C THR A 179 0.90 -7.30 11.39
N VAL A 180 1.33 -7.68 12.59
CA VAL A 180 0.69 -7.37 13.87
C VAL A 180 1.40 -6.20 14.55
N GLY A 181 2.72 -6.12 14.40
CA GLY A 181 3.52 -5.03 14.92
C GLY A 181 4.79 -4.86 14.10
N GLU A 182 5.28 -3.64 14.02
CA GLU A 182 6.58 -3.33 13.42
C GLU A 182 7.32 -2.25 14.21
N GLY A 183 8.65 -2.26 14.13
CA GLY A 183 9.51 -1.30 14.79
C GLY A 183 10.93 -1.34 14.24
N THR A 184 11.77 -0.47 14.78
CA THR A 184 13.19 -0.38 14.42
C THR A 184 14.02 -0.39 15.69
N PHE A 185 15.04 -1.22 15.77
CA PHE A 185 15.99 -1.28 16.88
C PHE A 185 17.30 -0.56 16.53
N PRO A 186 18.04 -0.04 17.52
CA PRO A 186 17.78 -0.11 18.97
C PRO A 186 16.80 0.93 19.54
N ASP A 187 16.57 2.05 18.85
CA ASP A 187 15.91 3.23 19.46
C ASP A 187 14.38 3.19 19.43
N GLY A 188 13.79 2.32 18.61
CA GLY A 188 12.35 2.12 18.54
C GLY A 188 11.89 0.93 19.39
N SER A 189 10.59 0.68 19.32
CA SER A 189 9.94 -0.46 19.98
C SER A 189 8.87 -1.02 19.06
N ILE A 190 8.55 -2.31 19.23
CA ILE A 190 7.40 -2.92 18.56
C ILE A 190 6.23 -2.86 19.54
N THR A 191 5.15 -2.18 19.17
CA THR A 191 3.93 -2.11 19.98
C THR A 191 2.83 -2.93 19.31
N PHE A 192 2.28 -3.88 20.04
CA PHE A 192 1.19 -4.74 19.61
C PHE A 192 0.52 -5.36 20.84
N GLY A 193 -0.72 -5.80 20.67
CA GLY A 193 -1.53 -6.36 21.75
C GLY A 193 -2.76 -7.09 21.21
N PRO A 194 -3.73 -7.39 22.09
CA PRO A 194 -4.91 -8.17 21.71
C PRO A 194 -5.70 -7.55 20.54
N ASP A 195 -5.74 -6.22 20.44
CA ASP A 195 -6.48 -5.52 19.39
C ASP A 195 -5.78 -5.66 18.03
N GLU A 196 -4.45 -5.54 17.97
CA GLU A 196 -3.66 -5.76 16.75
C GLU A 196 -3.70 -7.23 16.31
N TRP A 197 -3.66 -8.17 17.26
CA TRP A 197 -3.85 -9.59 16.97
C TRP A 197 -5.23 -9.85 16.38
N GLN A 198 -6.29 -9.32 17.00
CA GLN A 198 -7.65 -9.48 16.49
C GLN A 198 -7.80 -8.86 15.09
N ALA A 199 -7.25 -7.66 14.88
CA ALA A 199 -7.24 -6.99 13.57
C ALA A 199 -6.56 -7.86 12.51
N SER A 200 -5.43 -8.50 12.81
CA SER A 200 -4.74 -9.39 11.86
C SER A 200 -5.56 -10.63 11.44
N TYR A 201 -6.55 -11.06 12.23
CA TYR A 201 -7.49 -12.11 11.85
C TYR A 201 -8.70 -11.55 11.09
N ASP A 202 -9.25 -10.44 11.55
CA ASP A 202 -10.42 -9.79 10.92
C ASP A 202 -10.06 -9.28 9.53
N ASP A 203 -8.93 -8.58 9.40
CA ASP A 203 -8.37 -8.12 8.14
C ASP A 203 -7.94 -9.29 7.26
N GLY A 204 -7.44 -10.39 7.84
CA GLY A 204 -7.12 -11.61 7.10
C GLY A 204 -8.37 -12.28 6.51
N ALA A 205 -9.47 -12.31 7.26
CA ALA A 205 -10.76 -12.82 6.80
C ALA A 205 -11.37 -11.91 5.73
N TRP A 206 -11.31 -10.59 5.93
CA TRP A 206 -11.73 -9.60 4.95
C TRP A 206 -10.91 -9.69 3.67
N LEU A 207 -9.57 -9.80 3.78
CA LEU A 207 -8.67 -9.92 2.64
C LEU A 207 -8.97 -11.19 1.84
N ARG A 208 -9.24 -12.33 2.50
CA ARG A 208 -9.65 -13.56 1.81
C ARG A 208 -10.98 -13.40 1.10
N ALA A 209 -11.98 -12.82 1.76
CA ALA A 209 -13.28 -12.56 1.13
C ALA A 209 -13.13 -11.63 -0.09
N ARG A 210 -12.29 -10.60 0.03
CA ARG A 210 -11.98 -9.66 -1.05
C ARG A 210 -11.22 -10.32 -2.19
N GLN A 211 -10.25 -11.19 -1.89
CA GLN A 211 -9.56 -12.00 -2.89
C GLN A 211 -10.53 -12.90 -3.66
N GLU A 212 -11.43 -13.60 -2.97
CA GLU A 212 -12.44 -14.46 -3.61
C GLU A 212 -13.41 -13.66 -4.50
N GLU A 213 -13.84 -12.49 -4.04
CA GLU A 213 -14.67 -11.56 -4.79
C GLU A 213 -13.95 -11.09 -6.07
N VAL A 214 -12.72 -10.60 -5.93
CA VAL A 214 -11.91 -10.11 -7.06
C VAL A 214 -11.57 -11.22 -8.04
N MET A 215 -11.26 -12.42 -7.54
CA MET A 215 -11.03 -13.59 -8.40
C MET A 215 -12.27 -13.90 -9.23
N THR A 216 -13.46 -13.82 -8.63
CA THR A 216 -14.74 -14.01 -9.33
C THR A 216 -14.94 -12.93 -10.40
N MET A 217 -14.70 -11.66 -10.06
CA MET A 217 -14.82 -10.53 -10.99
C MET A 217 -13.85 -10.64 -12.18
N ALA A 218 -12.60 -11.03 -11.92
CA ALA A 218 -11.55 -11.19 -12.93
C ALA A 218 -11.65 -12.51 -13.72
N GLY A 219 -12.66 -13.36 -13.46
CA GLY A 219 -12.83 -14.64 -14.14
C GLY A 219 -11.78 -15.70 -13.78
N LEU A 220 -11.10 -15.56 -12.64
CA LEU A 220 -10.12 -16.51 -12.14
C LEU A 220 -10.82 -17.62 -11.34
N THR A 221 -10.48 -18.88 -11.63
CA THR A 221 -11.08 -20.04 -10.96
C THR A 221 -10.05 -20.83 -10.17
N GLY A 222 -10.48 -21.43 -9.05
CA GLY A 222 -9.62 -22.21 -8.15
C GLY A 222 -9.31 -21.50 -6.84
N ALA A 223 -8.43 -22.09 -6.03
CA ALA A 223 -7.99 -21.50 -4.76
C ALA A 223 -6.90 -20.44 -5.01
N TYR A 224 -6.94 -19.32 -4.30
CA TYR A 224 -5.96 -18.23 -4.39
C TYR A 224 -4.51 -18.75 -4.31
N GLU A 225 -4.23 -19.70 -3.41
CA GLU A 225 -2.87 -20.24 -3.24
C GLU A 225 -2.29 -20.94 -4.46
N LYS A 226 -3.15 -21.40 -5.37
CA LYS A 226 -2.76 -22.10 -6.60
C LYS A 226 -2.61 -21.15 -7.80
N LEU A 227 -2.89 -19.86 -7.63
CA LEU A 227 -2.67 -18.86 -8.64
C LEU A 227 -1.17 -18.65 -8.86
N THR A 228 -0.79 -18.30 -10.10
CA THR A 228 0.56 -17.81 -10.41
C THR A 228 0.81 -16.46 -9.74
N ASP A 229 2.08 -16.09 -9.53
CA ASP A 229 2.44 -14.80 -8.93
C ASP A 229 1.85 -13.61 -9.71
N THR A 230 1.80 -13.70 -11.04
CA THR A 230 1.16 -12.70 -11.89
C THR A 230 -0.34 -12.58 -11.59
N GLN A 231 -1.05 -13.71 -11.48
CA GLN A 231 -2.48 -13.71 -11.15
C GLN A 231 -2.73 -13.20 -9.73
N LYS A 232 -1.91 -13.59 -8.75
CA LYS A 232 -1.97 -13.05 -7.38
C LYS A 232 -1.77 -11.53 -7.40
N GLY A 233 -0.77 -11.04 -8.16
CA GLY A 233 -0.54 -9.62 -8.36
C GLY A 233 -1.75 -8.88 -8.94
N ILE A 234 -2.42 -9.44 -9.95
CA ILE A 234 -3.66 -8.86 -10.50
C ILE A 234 -4.76 -8.78 -9.44
N VAL A 235 -4.98 -9.87 -8.69
CA VAL A 235 -6.00 -9.91 -7.62
C VAL A 235 -5.71 -8.85 -6.55
N THR A 236 -4.46 -8.75 -6.09
CA THR A 236 -4.05 -7.71 -5.14
C THR A 236 -4.30 -6.31 -5.68
N SER A 237 -4.00 -6.09 -6.97
CA SER A 237 -4.10 -4.77 -7.59
C SER A 237 -5.54 -4.30 -7.72
N ILE A 238 -6.42 -5.17 -8.22
CA ILE A 238 -7.85 -4.88 -8.32
C ILE A 238 -8.44 -4.64 -6.92
N GLY A 239 -8.12 -5.51 -5.94
CA GLY A 239 -8.58 -5.36 -4.57
C GLY A 239 -8.23 -3.99 -3.98
N GLN A 240 -6.93 -3.63 -4.00
CA GLN A 240 -6.45 -2.35 -3.49
C GLN A 240 -7.09 -1.14 -4.17
N MET A 241 -7.26 -1.18 -5.50
CA MET A 241 -7.89 -0.08 -6.25
C MET A 241 -9.38 0.06 -5.92
N LEU A 242 -10.09 -1.05 -5.77
CA LEU A 242 -11.49 -1.04 -5.32
C LEU A 242 -11.61 -0.52 -3.88
N ASP A 243 -10.78 -1.02 -2.95
CA ASP A 243 -10.82 -0.59 -1.55
C ASP A 243 -10.54 0.91 -1.41
N TRP A 244 -9.60 1.42 -2.22
CA TRP A 244 -9.28 2.84 -2.25
C TRP A 244 -10.46 3.69 -2.73
N ILE A 245 -11.10 3.35 -3.87
CA ILE A 245 -12.20 4.16 -4.40
C ILE A 245 -13.46 4.03 -3.55
N GLU A 246 -13.76 2.84 -3.04
CA GLU A 246 -14.89 2.59 -2.14
C GLU A 246 -14.70 3.33 -0.81
N GLY A 247 -13.47 3.32 -0.27
CA GLY A 247 -13.10 4.10 0.90
C GLY A 247 -13.16 5.61 0.66
N LYS A 248 -12.72 6.11 -0.50
CA LYS A 248 -12.75 7.53 -0.84
C LYS A 248 -14.18 8.08 -0.93
N TYR A 249 -15.07 7.35 -1.60
CA TYR A 249 -16.44 7.82 -1.88
C TYR A 249 -17.51 7.21 -0.98
N GLN A 250 -17.13 6.31 -0.06
CA GLN A 250 -18.02 5.65 0.91
C GLN A 250 -19.22 4.96 0.24
N GLN A 251 -18.99 4.34 -0.92
CA GLN A 251 -19.98 3.58 -1.69
C GLN A 251 -19.31 2.42 -2.42
N LYS A 252 -20.09 1.45 -2.89
CA LYS A 252 -19.58 0.31 -3.67
C LYS A 252 -19.50 0.59 -5.16
N PHE A 253 -18.57 -0.10 -5.81
CA PHE A 253 -18.38 -0.04 -7.26
C PHE A 253 -18.44 -1.45 -7.87
N GLN A 254 -19.01 -1.53 -9.08
CA GLN A 254 -19.14 -2.76 -9.85
C GLN A 254 -18.00 -2.85 -10.87
N TYR A 255 -17.37 -4.01 -10.95
CA TYR A 255 -16.23 -4.27 -11.84
C TYR A 255 -16.63 -4.28 -13.32
N ILE A 256 -15.82 -3.63 -14.17
CA ILE A 256 -15.92 -3.71 -15.64
C ILE A 256 -14.70 -4.43 -16.20
N SER A 257 -13.51 -3.89 -15.95
CA SER A 257 -12.25 -4.43 -16.47
C SER A 257 -11.04 -3.92 -15.70
N TYR A 258 -9.92 -4.62 -15.84
CA TYR A 258 -8.62 -4.20 -15.32
C TYR A 258 -7.57 -4.33 -16.42
N ALA A 259 -6.66 -3.37 -16.49
CA ALA A 259 -5.53 -3.37 -17.40
C ALA A 259 -4.23 -3.17 -16.59
N PRO A 260 -3.27 -4.13 -16.66
CA PRO A 260 -1.97 -3.95 -16.05
C PRO A 260 -1.19 -2.85 -16.80
N GLY A 261 -0.35 -2.12 -16.07
CA GLY A 261 0.49 -1.09 -16.68
C GLY A 261 1.58 -1.68 -17.57
N ASP A 262 1.87 -1.02 -18.68
CA ASP A 262 2.99 -1.33 -19.58
C ASP A 262 3.71 -0.04 -20.06
N ALA A 263 4.49 -0.14 -21.14
CA ALA A 263 5.23 1.00 -21.68
C ALA A 263 4.35 2.09 -22.32
N ILE A 264 3.09 1.78 -22.61
CA ILE A 264 2.14 2.61 -23.37
C ILE A 264 0.98 3.03 -22.47
N GLU A 265 0.45 2.10 -21.67
CA GLU A 265 -0.75 2.28 -20.88
C GLU A 265 -0.44 2.27 -19.37
N ARG A 266 -1.00 3.24 -18.64
CA ARG A 266 -0.94 3.25 -17.17
C ARG A 266 -1.83 2.13 -16.63
N GLU A 267 -1.39 1.50 -15.55
CA GLU A 267 -2.23 0.55 -14.82
C GLU A 267 -3.54 1.21 -14.38
N HIS A 268 -4.66 0.57 -14.71
CA HIS A 268 -5.96 1.11 -14.37
C HIS A 268 -7.05 0.04 -14.20
N LEU A 269 -8.06 0.41 -13.42
CA LEU A 269 -9.26 -0.35 -13.14
C LEU A 269 -10.47 0.46 -13.64
N LYS A 270 -11.36 -0.18 -14.41
CA LYS A 270 -12.65 0.40 -14.82
C LYS A 270 -13.78 -0.19 -14.00
N VAL A 271 -14.61 0.68 -13.43
CA VAL A 271 -15.76 0.34 -12.60
C VAL A 271 -16.94 1.28 -12.88
N TYR A 272 -18.11 0.98 -12.35
CA TYR A 272 -19.22 1.94 -12.28
C TYR A 272 -19.85 1.93 -10.88
N PRO A 273 -20.39 3.04 -10.37
CA PRO A 273 -20.96 3.10 -9.03
C PRO A 273 -22.23 2.24 -8.93
N GLU A 274 -22.40 1.52 -7.82
CA GLU A 274 -23.56 0.65 -7.59
C GLU A 274 -24.90 1.42 -7.63
N GLN A 275 -24.89 2.70 -7.23
CA GLN A 275 -26.07 3.57 -7.25
C GLN A 275 -26.26 4.32 -8.58
N GLY A 276 -25.37 4.15 -9.56
CA GLY A 276 -25.43 4.80 -10.87
C GLY A 276 -25.76 3.84 -12.02
N GLY A 277 -25.57 4.31 -13.25
CA GLY A 277 -25.75 3.49 -14.45
C GLY A 277 -24.42 2.91 -14.95
N GLU A 278 -24.48 1.84 -15.76
CA GLU A 278 -23.30 1.30 -16.46
C GLU A 278 -22.64 2.31 -17.41
N SER A 279 -23.34 3.39 -17.76
CA SER A 279 -22.80 4.53 -18.52
C SER A 279 -21.86 5.43 -17.70
N ASP A 280 -21.83 5.31 -16.38
CA ASP A 280 -20.99 6.10 -15.48
C ASP A 280 -19.69 5.37 -15.19
N VAL A 281 -18.96 5.04 -16.26
CA VAL A 281 -17.68 4.36 -16.20
C VAL A 281 -16.64 5.27 -15.55
N VAL A 282 -16.11 4.81 -14.42
CA VAL A 282 -15.01 5.40 -13.67
C VAL A 282 -13.72 4.65 -14.00
N THR A 283 -12.65 5.39 -14.22
CA THR A 283 -11.30 4.87 -14.34
C THR A 283 -10.48 5.23 -13.11
N VAL A 284 -10.03 4.22 -12.37
CA VAL A 284 -9.04 4.37 -11.29
C VAL A 284 -7.67 4.05 -11.85
N TYR A 285 -6.71 4.95 -11.70
CA TYR A 285 -5.31 4.74 -12.07
C TYR A 285 -4.48 4.44 -10.83
N ARG A 286 -3.47 3.58 -10.99
CA ARG A 286 -2.49 3.28 -9.94
C ARG A 286 -1.07 3.51 -10.45
N THR A 287 -0.23 4.17 -9.66
CA THR A 287 1.20 4.35 -9.94
C THR A 287 2.02 4.05 -8.70
N TYR A 288 3.24 3.55 -8.89
CA TYR A 288 4.18 3.31 -7.80
C TYR A 288 5.28 4.37 -7.84
N GLU A 289 5.32 5.22 -6.82
CA GLU A 289 6.24 6.36 -6.74
C GLU A 289 6.82 6.48 -5.33
N ASN A 290 8.15 6.62 -5.21
CA ASN A 290 8.85 6.79 -3.93
C ASN A 290 8.55 5.70 -2.88
N GLY A 291 8.39 4.45 -3.32
CA GLY A 291 8.15 3.32 -2.42
C GLY A 291 6.68 3.15 -1.98
N LEU A 292 5.75 3.94 -2.53
CA LEU A 292 4.34 3.93 -2.16
C LEU A 292 3.45 3.95 -3.41
N TYR A 293 2.28 3.30 -3.31
CA TYR A 293 1.25 3.40 -4.35
C TYR A 293 0.47 4.71 -4.23
N ARG A 294 0.25 5.35 -5.38
CA ARG A 294 -0.62 6.52 -5.56
C ARG A 294 -1.78 6.14 -6.47
N TYR A 295 -2.93 6.77 -6.18
CA TYR A 295 -4.19 6.48 -6.85
C TYR A 295 -4.82 7.78 -7.32
N GLU A 296 -5.41 7.75 -8.52
CA GLU A 296 -6.15 8.84 -9.14
C GLU A 296 -7.44 8.27 -9.74
N ASP A 297 -8.51 9.05 -9.79
CA ASP A 297 -9.76 8.66 -10.46
C ASP A 297 -10.42 9.84 -11.16
N ASP A 298 -11.36 9.53 -12.05
CA ASP A 298 -12.18 10.49 -12.79
C ASP A 298 -13.63 10.58 -12.28
N TYR A 299 -13.98 9.95 -11.14
CA TYR A 299 -15.35 9.88 -10.67
C TYR A 299 -15.89 11.24 -10.20
N GLY A 300 -15.03 12.12 -9.68
CA GLY A 300 -15.40 13.50 -9.37
C GLY A 300 -16.01 14.24 -10.57
N ALA A 301 -15.47 14.01 -11.77
CA ALA A 301 -15.99 14.59 -13.01
C ALA A 301 -17.39 14.03 -13.36
N ILE A 302 -17.64 12.76 -13.07
CA ILE A 302 -18.95 12.12 -13.25
C ILE A 302 -19.99 12.72 -12.31
N LEU A 303 -19.63 12.94 -11.04
CA LEU A 303 -20.54 13.51 -10.03
C LEU A 303 -20.98 14.95 -10.35
N MET A 304 -20.13 15.73 -11.01
CA MET A 304 -20.44 17.11 -11.43
C MET A 304 -21.40 17.18 -12.62
N ARG A 305 -21.46 16.12 -13.41
CA ARG A 305 -22.14 16.10 -14.72
C ARG A 305 -23.64 16.43 -14.64
N PRO A 306 -24.46 15.86 -13.73
CA PRO A 306 -25.88 16.19 -13.67
C PRO A 306 -26.15 17.68 -13.40
N ALA A 307 -25.35 18.30 -12.52
CA ALA A 307 -25.46 19.72 -12.22
C ALA A 307 -25.01 20.61 -13.38
N TYR A 308 -24.00 20.17 -14.14
CA TYR A 308 -23.58 20.83 -15.38
C TYR A 308 -24.69 20.78 -16.45
N GLU A 309 -25.22 19.58 -16.71
CA GLU A 309 -26.27 19.35 -17.72
C GLU A 309 -27.55 20.11 -17.40
N GLU A 310 -27.93 20.24 -16.12
CA GLU A 310 -29.10 21.01 -15.71
C GLU A 310 -28.96 22.51 -15.98
N GLN A 311 -27.75 23.07 -15.82
CA GLN A 311 -27.50 24.48 -16.16
C GLN A 311 -27.56 24.71 -17.68
N VAL A 312 -26.98 23.81 -18.48
CA VAL A 312 -27.11 23.87 -19.94
C VAL A 312 -28.57 23.71 -20.37
N ARG A 313 -29.31 22.79 -19.73
CA ARG A 313 -30.75 22.58 -19.98
C ARG A 313 -31.56 23.83 -19.68
N THR A 314 -31.35 24.43 -18.51
CA THR A 314 -32.02 25.67 -18.10
C THR A 314 -31.81 26.80 -19.12
N PHE A 315 -30.64 26.86 -19.76
CA PHE A 315 -30.37 27.78 -20.86
C PHE A 315 -31.09 27.37 -22.16
N ALA A 316 -30.94 26.13 -22.59
CA ALA A 316 -31.53 25.63 -23.83
C ALA A 316 -33.07 25.79 -23.85
N GLU A 317 -33.73 25.54 -22.73
CA GLU A 317 -35.19 25.62 -22.58
C GLU A 317 -35.75 27.06 -22.63
N GLN A 318 -34.89 28.08 -22.61
CA GLN A 318 -35.32 29.47 -22.89
C GLN A 318 -35.66 29.69 -24.37
N TYR A 319 -35.14 28.83 -25.25
CA TYR A 319 -35.27 28.95 -26.70
C TYR A 319 -35.94 27.73 -27.34
N LEU A 320 -35.63 26.53 -26.85
CA LEU A 320 -36.01 25.25 -27.42
C LEU A 320 -37.04 24.52 -26.56
N PRO A 321 -37.97 23.75 -27.14
CA PRO A 321 -38.90 22.92 -26.38
C PRO A 321 -38.17 21.77 -25.67
N SER A 322 -38.44 21.55 -24.38
CA SER A 322 -37.85 20.47 -23.57
C SER A 322 -38.02 19.09 -24.19
N GLU A 323 -39.17 18.82 -24.79
CA GLU A 323 -39.50 17.54 -25.45
C GLU A 323 -38.69 17.29 -26.73
N GLY A 324 -38.07 18.33 -27.31
CA GLY A 324 -37.29 18.24 -28.54
C GLY A 324 -35.78 18.16 -28.32
N ILE A 325 -35.29 18.17 -27.06
CA ILE A 325 -33.86 18.22 -26.76
C ILE A 325 -33.37 17.07 -25.88
N LYS A 326 -32.20 16.53 -26.23
CA LYS A 326 -31.40 15.63 -25.37
C LYS A 326 -30.03 16.25 -25.19
N ILE A 327 -29.54 16.28 -23.95
CA ILE A 327 -28.28 16.92 -23.58
C ILE A 327 -27.40 15.85 -22.95
N TYR A 328 -26.20 15.67 -23.52
CA TYR A 328 -25.21 14.75 -22.99
C TYR A 328 -23.86 15.45 -22.92
N THR A 329 -23.27 15.45 -21.73
CA THR A 329 -22.00 16.11 -21.45
C THR A 329 -20.92 15.09 -21.09
N GLU A 330 -19.73 15.33 -21.62
CA GLU A 330 -18.48 14.71 -21.22
C GLU A 330 -17.61 15.76 -20.51
N ILE A 331 -17.32 15.52 -19.21
CA ILE A 331 -16.41 16.37 -18.44
C ILE A 331 -14.98 15.90 -18.71
N LYS A 332 -14.15 16.78 -19.26
CA LYS A 332 -12.78 16.47 -19.70
C LYS A 332 -11.75 16.63 -18.59
N SER A 333 -11.94 17.61 -17.72
CA SER A 333 -11.03 17.88 -16.60
C SER A 333 -11.66 18.83 -15.58
N GLY A 334 -11.24 18.73 -14.32
CA GLY A 334 -11.74 19.55 -13.22
C GLY A 334 -12.83 18.83 -12.40
N GLY A 335 -13.10 19.36 -11.21
CA GLY A 335 -14.02 18.77 -10.23
C GLY A 335 -13.35 17.76 -9.29
N SER A 336 -13.43 18.00 -7.98
CA SER A 336 -12.89 17.11 -6.93
C SER A 336 -13.97 16.34 -6.15
N GLY A 337 -15.25 16.59 -6.45
CA GLY A 337 -16.40 16.03 -5.75
C GLY A 337 -17.73 16.46 -6.37
N ALA A 338 -18.85 16.15 -5.71
CA ALA A 338 -20.17 16.62 -6.14
C ALA A 338 -20.32 18.14 -5.96
N ALA A 339 -21.10 18.78 -6.83
CA ALA A 339 -21.31 20.23 -6.82
C ALA A 339 -21.97 20.68 -5.50
N ASP A 340 -21.40 21.70 -4.86
CA ASP A 340 -21.83 22.25 -3.57
C ASP A 340 -22.67 23.54 -3.68
N GLY A 341 -23.23 23.80 -4.88
CA GLY A 341 -24.22 24.86 -5.11
C GLY A 341 -23.70 26.11 -5.82
N GLU A 342 -22.43 26.16 -6.21
CA GLU A 342 -21.84 27.16 -7.11
C GLU A 342 -22.00 26.74 -8.60
N PRO A 343 -21.91 27.67 -9.58
CA PRO A 343 -22.09 27.34 -10.99
C PRO A 343 -20.92 26.51 -11.53
N VAL A 344 -21.11 25.18 -11.57
CA VAL A 344 -20.19 24.16 -12.13
C VAL A 344 -19.54 24.54 -13.48
N LEU A 345 -20.21 25.36 -14.30
CA LEU A 345 -19.77 25.76 -15.64
C LEU A 345 -18.41 26.48 -15.68
N ASN A 346 -17.98 27.13 -14.59
CA ASN A 346 -16.69 27.82 -14.49
C ASN A 346 -15.63 27.04 -13.70
N GLU A 347 -15.90 25.78 -13.35
CA GLU A 347 -14.96 24.93 -12.59
C GLU A 347 -14.42 23.76 -13.40
N VAL A 348 -15.17 23.31 -14.41
CA VAL A 348 -14.84 22.11 -15.18
C VAL A 348 -14.78 22.40 -16.67
N SER A 349 -13.89 21.70 -17.36
CA SER A 349 -13.86 21.68 -18.82
C SER A 349 -14.80 20.59 -19.33
N ALA A 350 -15.58 20.90 -20.37
CA ALA A 350 -16.62 19.99 -20.84
C ALA A 350 -16.89 20.10 -22.35
N ALA A 351 -17.32 18.98 -22.93
CA ALA A 351 -17.94 18.92 -24.25
C ALA A 351 -19.40 18.51 -24.08
N THR A 352 -20.33 19.36 -24.51
CA THR A 352 -21.77 19.12 -24.38
C THR A 352 -22.42 19.01 -25.74
N TYR A 353 -23.11 17.89 -25.96
CA TYR A 353 -23.88 17.62 -27.17
C TYR A 353 -25.35 17.89 -26.90
N ILE A 354 -25.95 18.77 -27.71
CA ILE A 354 -27.39 19.05 -27.68
C ILE A 354 -28.00 18.48 -28.96
N PHE A 355 -28.69 17.36 -28.80
CA PHE A 355 -29.41 16.69 -29.87
C PHE A 355 -30.84 17.23 -29.96
N MET A 356 -31.22 17.71 -31.14
CA MET A 356 -32.49 18.41 -31.39
C MET A 356 -33.34 17.67 -32.42
N ASP A 357 -34.63 17.54 -32.14
CA ASP A 357 -35.62 17.05 -33.11
C ASP A 357 -35.96 18.18 -34.10
N ASP A 358 -35.63 17.99 -35.38
CA ASP A 358 -35.83 18.96 -36.45
C ASP A 358 -37.29 19.44 -36.54
N ALA A 359 -38.25 18.53 -36.33
CA ALA A 359 -39.68 18.85 -36.42
C ALA A 359 -40.13 19.81 -35.30
N LEU A 360 -39.41 19.85 -34.19
CA LEU A 360 -39.77 20.64 -33.00
C LEU A 360 -38.91 21.90 -32.83
N CYS A 361 -37.63 21.84 -33.23
CA CYS A 361 -36.64 22.86 -32.89
C CYS A 361 -36.23 23.77 -34.06
N SER A 362 -36.49 23.37 -35.32
CA SER A 362 -36.00 24.10 -36.51
C SER A 362 -36.39 25.58 -36.55
N GLY A 363 -37.57 25.93 -36.02
CA GLY A 363 -38.03 27.32 -35.99
C GLY A 363 -37.25 28.24 -35.03
N GLN A 364 -36.55 27.68 -34.04
CA GLN A 364 -35.82 28.43 -33.00
C GLN A 364 -34.30 28.19 -33.06
N TYR A 365 -33.84 27.29 -33.94
CA TYR A 365 -32.44 26.89 -34.07
C TYR A 365 -31.49 28.09 -34.21
N GLU A 366 -31.75 28.99 -35.16
CA GLU A 366 -30.87 30.16 -35.41
C GLU A 366 -30.81 31.10 -34.21
N ALA A 367 -31.96 31.38 -33.56
CA ALA A 367 -32.00 32.26 -32.39
C ALA A 367 -31.26 31.65 -31.19
N PHE A 368 -31.32 30.32 -31.03
CA PHE A 368 -30.56 29.61 -30.03
C PHE A 368 -29.07 29.65 -30.34
N LEU A 369 -28.67 29.33 -31.58
CA LEU A 369 -27.27 29.37 -32.02
C LEU A 369 -26.64 30.75 -31.83
N GLU A 370 -27.37 31.84 -32.10
CA GLU A 370 -26.91 33.21 -31.86
C GLU A 370 -26.69 33.51 -30.37
N ALA A 371 -27.41 32.86 -29.46
CA ALA A 371 -27.32 33.10 -28.02
C ALA A 371 -26.21 32.29 -27.31
N VAL A 372 -25.81 31.14 -27.86
CA VAL A 372 -24.81 30.24 -27.25
C VAL A 372 -23.45 30.94 -26.96
N PRO A 373 -22.88 31.75 -27.87
CA PRO A 373 -21.58 32.39 -27.64
C PRO A 373 -21.55 33.30 -26.42
N ASP A 374 -22.58 34.13 -26.25
CA ASP A 374 -22.69 35.06 -25.13
C ASP A 374 -22.90 34.30 -23.83
N TRP A 375 -23.73 33.26 -23.84
CA TRP A 375 -23.95 32.41 -22.68
C TRP A 375 -22.67 31.70 -22.22
N LEU A 376 -21.88 31.14 -23.14
CA LEU A 376 -20.59 30.52 -22.82
C LEU A 376 -19.61 31.54 -22.24
N ALA A 377 -19.56 32.75 -22.79
CA ALA A 377 -18.68 33.82 -22.29
C ALA A 377 -19.04 34.25 -20.86
N GLU A 378 -20.34 34.38 -20.56
CA GLU A 378 -20.83 34.80 -19.25
C GLU A 378 -20.65 33.73 -18.17
N ASN A 379 -20.92 32.46 -18.51
CA ASN A 379 -21.04 31.39 -17.52
C ASN A 379 -19.78 30.54 -17.36
N CYS A 380 -18.99 30.31 -18.41
CA CYS A 380 -17.77 29.51 -18.30
C CYS A 380 -16.53 30.33 -17.90
N GLN A 381 -16.56 31.65 -18.10
CA GLN A 381 -15.53 32.59 -17.61
C GLN A 381 -14.08 32.21 -17.91
N GLY A 382 -13.83 31.60 -19.08
CA GLY A 382 -12.50 31.15 -19.49
C GLY A 382 -12.16 29.71 -19.13
N MET A 383 -13.07 28.95 -18.51
CA MET A 383 -12.98 27.49 -18.51
C MET A 383 -13.29 26.94 -19.90
N PRO A 384 -12.44 26.05 -20.47
CA PRO A 384 -12.67 25.51 -21.79
C PRO A 384 -13.95 24.68 -21.85
N ALA A 385 -14.92 25.10 -22.66
CA ALA A 385 -16.21 24.41 -22.81
C ALA A 385 -16.70 24.47 -24.25
N GLY A 386 -17.35 23.41 -24.72
CA GLY A 386 -17.97 23.33 -26.04
C GLY A 386 -19.44 22.91 -25.97
N ILE A 387 -20.27 23.56 -26.79
CA ILE A 387 -21.65 23.16 -27.08
C ILE A 387 -21.72 22.78 -28.57
N TYR A 388 -22.03 21.52 -28.81
CA TYR A 388 -22.13 20.88 -30.11
C TYR A 388 -23.60 20.63 -30.43
N LEU A 389 -24.12 21.39 -31.39
CA LEU A 389 -25.51 21.32 -31.80
C LEU A 389 -25.65 20.26 -32.89
N ARG A 390 -26.62 19.36 -32.72
CA ARG A 390 -26.89 18.25 -33.64
C ARG A 390 -28.39 18.11 -33.86
N MET A 391 -28.89 18.61 -34.98
CA MET A 391 -30.30 18.49 -35.37
C MET A 391 -30.49 17.29 -36.29
N THR A 392 -31.55 16.52 -36.08
CA THR A 392 -31.83 15.31 -36.86
C THR A 392 -33.35 15.06 -36.96
N GLU A 393 -33.76 14.25 -37.93
CA GLU A 393 -35.16 13.85 -38.08
C GLU A 393 -35.64 13.06 -36.85
N SER A 394 -36.94 13.18 -36.53
CA SER A 394 -37.52 12.66 -35.28
C SER A 394 -37.27 11.16 -35.05
N GLU A 395 -37.24 10.34 -36.11
CA GLU A 395 -36.98 8.90 -36.01
C GLU A 395 -35.55 8.62 -35.53
N ALA A 396 -34.56 9.31 -36.09
CA ALA A 396 -33.16 9.20 -35.69
C ALA A 396 -32.95 9.79 -34.29
N TRP A 397 -33.55 10.95 -34.00
CA TRP A 397 -33.49 11.60 -32.69
C TRP A 397 -33.96 10.67 -31.56
N GLN A 398 -35.05 9.92 -31.78
CA GLN A 398 -35.58 8.98 -30.80
C GLN A 398 -34.59 7.87 -30.42
N GLN A 399 -33.73 7.45 -31.36
CA GLN A 399 -32.74 6.39 -31.14
C GLN A 399 -31.49 6.84 -30.39
N ILE A 400 -31.31 8.15 -30.16
CA ILE A 400 -30.16 8.67 -29.43
C ILE A 400 -30.43 8.53 -27.93
N ASP A 401 -29.55 7.82 -27.22
CA ASP A 401 -29.60 7.69 -25.77
C ASP A 401 -28.23 7.91 -25.13
N ARG A 402 -28.20 7.97 -23.80
CA ARG A 402 -26.98 8.24 -23.03
C ARG A 402 -25.87 7.22 -23.29
N SER A 403 -26.23 5.95 -23.46
CA SER A 403 -25.28 4.85 -23.63
C SER A 403 -24.67 4.78 -25.02
N GLY A 404 -25.37 5.29 -26.05
CA GLY A 404 -24.98 5.13 -27.45
C GLY A 404 -24.76 6.42 -28.23
N TYR A 405 -24.91 7.62 -27.63
CA TYR A 405 -24.83 8.87 -28.40
C TYR A 405 -23.48 9.07 -29.08
N GLU A 406 -22.37 8.60 -28.51
CA GLU A 406 -21.05 8.75 -29.13
C GLU A 406 -20.91 8.00 -30.45
N ASP A 407 -21.57 6.84 -30.57
CA ASP A 407 -21.62 6.11 -31.84
C ASP A 407 -22.46 6.86 -32.87
N LYS A 408 -23.54 7.53 -32.42
CA LYS A 408 -24.38 8.38 -33.26
C LYS A 408 -23.63 9.59 -33.82
N LEU A 409 -22.64 10.13 -33.12
CA LEU A 409 -21.82 11.25 -33.63
C LEU A 409 -21.08 10.93 -34.94
N ARG A 410 -20.90 9.65 -35.28
CA ARG A 410 -20.22 9.20 -36.51
C ARG A 410 -21.18 8.87 -37.66
N GLU A 411 -22.49 8.88 -37.40
CA GLU A 411 -23.51 8.56 -38.39
C GLU A 411 -23.86 9.81 -39.22
N ASP A 412 -24.19 9.61 -40.50
CA ASP A 412 -24.66 10.67 -41.41
C ASP A 412 -26.19 10.84 -41.27
N ILE A 413 -26.61 11.33 -40.10
CA ILE A 413 -28.03 11.47 -39.70
C ILE A 413 -28.45 12.90 -39.40
N TYR A 414 -27.53 13.87 -39.45
CA TYR A 414 -27.79 15.24 -39.01
C TYR A 414 -28.28 16.12 -40.16
N THR A 415 -29.38 16.82 -39.94
CA THR A 415 -29.94 17.82 -40.87
C THR A 415 -29.37 19.21 -40.63
N GLY A 416 -28.79 19.46 -39.46
CA GLY A 416 -28.08 20.68 -39.11
C GLY A 416 -27.04 20.45 -38.01
N GLU A 417 -25.89 21.09 -38.14
CA GLU A 417 -24.79 21.00 -37.19
C GLU A 417 -24.17 22.38 -36.98
N ALA A 418 -23.79 22.68 -35.74
CA ALA A 418 -22.99 23.84 -35.41
C ALA A 418 -22.15 23.53 -34.16
N GLU A 419 -21.03 24.23 -34.02
CA GLU A 419 -20.15 24.06 -32.87
C GLU A 419 -19.78 25.42 -32.29
N CYS A 420 -20.08 25.63 -31.01
CA CYS A 420 -19.63 26.81 -30.29
C CYS A 420 -18.74 26.40 -29.13
N ALA A 421 -17.57 27.02 -29.02
CA ALA A 421 -16.62 26.70 -27.95
C ALA A 421 -15.96 27.95 -27.39
N ILE A 422 -15.72 27.95 -26.08
CA ILE A 422 -14.90 28.92 -25.38
C ILE A 422 -13.58 28.25 -24.97
N SER A 423 -12.48 28.96 -25.19
CA SER A 423 -11.12 28.50 -24.85
C SER A 423 -10.67 28.97 -23.46
N GLY A 424 -9.56 28.41 -22.99
CA GLY A 424 -8.87 28.81 -21.75
C GLY A 424 -8.51 30.31 -21.67
N SER A 425 -8.41 30.99 -22.81
CA SER A 425 -8.15 32.43 -22.87
C SER A 425 -9.43 33.28 -22.93
N GLY A 426 -10.61 32.67 -22.75
CA GLY A 426 -11.91 33.33 -22.86
C GLY A 426 -12.33 33.67 -24.30
N LYS A 427 -11.61 33.20 -25.32
CA LYS A 427 -11.99 33.43 -26.72
C LYS A 427 -13.07 32.42 -27.13
N VAL A 428 -14.18 32.93 -27.66
CA VAL A 428 -15.28 32.14 -28.23
C VAL A 428 -15.08 31.94 -29.74
N THR A 429 -15.39 30.74 -30.23
CA THR A 429 -15.40 30.36 -31.64
C THR A 429 -16.73 29.70 -32.00
N VAL A 430 -17.22 29.97 -33.20
CA VAL A 430 -18.43 29.37 -33.78
C VAL A 430 -18.06 28.78 -35.15
N TYR A 431 -18.44 27.53 -35.40
CA TYR A 431 -18.18 26.79 -36.63
C TYR A 431 -19.46 26.24 -37.23
#